data_AF-G9YTY3-F1
#
_entry.id   AF-G9YTY3-F1
#
_cell.length_a   1.000
_cell.length_b   1.000
_cell.length_c   1.000
_cell.angle_alpha   90.00
_cell.angle_beta   90.00
_cell.angle_gamma   90.00
#
_symmetry.space_group_name_H-M   'P 1'
#
loop_
_entity.id
_entity.type
_entity.pdbx_description
1 polymer ?
#
loop_
_entity_poly.entity_id
_entity_poly.type
_entity_poly.pdbx_seq_one_letter_code
_entity_poly.pdbx_strand_id
1 'polypeptide(L)'
;MLPLYRDELEYKLAHDADALLDKMNGISFVAEPDRQNAATSGTLSDGNLIGNMDDAAWHLETIREKHLPVDEINAYNHMAIYLRWCMEHDLMSVEFIERYSEQYQAFLADIKQADLRSFIRDVLKGQLFGALFNEKGAAFAGYYYGESDSPYYPSDIDSYAVSVIGPERNYSEEIQDEAYLFIPFDEDYYQAMAKILEECFANWQGQDFDEDTLEPSEVAQAIMEYLDCECTYFPSMADDDPIMSAYSYARRDAAHEGFVPVLIRADDETLLECLVMNADPEHDADCYEFDLKTVTEYRKKMLSAPIKDGKAVLEALTGQRKEEAEDDDMDWEEEVLGEMEGGYDNDRFSCYWDSDSHMTYPLILAKIPVKNPWEIFAYLPFGNWNECPDTPDLMAVARYWFEQYDAIPAAMSHDELEFDLPAPVSHEKAMEVATEQYGFCPDIVDQEQDEPTVGNLADVVRQSTVWYLWWD
;
A
#
# COMPACT_ATOMS: atom_id res chain seq x y z
N MET A 1 3.29 26.12 17.17
CA MET A 1 3.31 25.97 18.65
C MET A 1 4.48 25.05 19.00
N LEU A 2 5.06 25.15 20.20
CA LEU A 2 6.07 24.19 20.68
C LEU A 2 5.39 23.30 21.74
N PRO A 3 5.16 22.00 21.48
CA PRO A 3 4.64 21.09 22.49
C PRO A 3 5.71 20.89 23.58
N LEU A 4 5.27 20.86 24.85
CA LEU A 4 6.14 20.77 26.02
C LEU A 4 5.75 19.57 26.87
N TYR A 5 6.73 18.77 27.28
CA TYR A 5 6.52 17.76 28.32
C TYR A 5 6.17 18.44 29.66
N ARG A 6 5.56 17.70 30.58
CA ARG A 6 5.07 18.23 31.86
C ARG A 6 6.15 19.00 32.64
N ASP A 7 7.37 18.45 32.69
CA ASP A 7 8.48 19.07 33.41
C ASP A 7 8.96 20.38 32.74
N GLU A 8 8.83 20.48 31.41
CA GLU A 8 9.16 21.67 30.62
C GLU A 8 8.11 22.77 30.77
N LEU A 9 6.83 22.37 30.87
CA LEU A 9 5.72 23.26 31.20
C LEU A 9 5.87 23.80 32.63
N GLU A 10 6.17 22.94 33.60
CA GLU A 10 6.42 23.36 34.99
C GLU A 10 7.65 24.29 35.07
N TYR A 11 8.70 24.02 34.29
CA TYR A 11 9.88 24.88 34.19
C TYR A 11 9.53 26.26 33.60
N LYS A 12 8.76 26.31 32.50
CA LYS A 12 8.27 27.55 31.87
C LYS A 12 7.42 28.39 32.84
N LEU A 13 6.52 27.75 33.59
CA LEU A 13 5.66 28.44 34.55
C LEU A 13 6.46 29.06 35.70
N ALA A 14 7.61 28.47 36.05
CA ALA A 14 8.47 28.96 37.11
C ALA A 14 9.52 30.00 36.65
N HIS A 15 9.97 29.96 35.39
CA HIS A 15 11.13 30.72 34.93
C HIS A 15 10.92 31.55 33.65
N ASP A 16 9.72 31.55 33.08
CA ASP A 16 9.31 32.20 31.83
C ASP A 16 9.73 31.49 30.51
N ALA A 17 9.18 32.01 29.40
CA ALA A 17 9.30 31.39 28.09
C ALA A 17 10.69 31.57 27.46
N ASP A 18 11.35 32.70 27.70
CA ASP A 18 12.67 32.98 27.13
C ASP A 18 13.72 32.09 27.80
N ALA A 19 13.60 31.87 29.12
CA ALA A 19 14.47 30.97 29.86
C ALA A 19 14.29 29.48 29.50
N LEU A 20 13.09 29.08 29.07
CA LEU A 20 12.84 27.75 28.52
C LEU A 20 13.46 27.61 27.12
N LEU A 21 13.24 28.59 26.23
CA LEU A 21 13.75 28.57 24.86
C LEU A 21 15.29 28.55 24.80
N ASP A 22 15.96 29.28 25.69
CA ASP A 22 17.43 29.24 25.83
C ASP A 22 17.94 27.86 26.26
N LYS A 23 17.13 27.10 27.00
CA LYS A 23 17.47 25.74 27.46
C LYS A 23 17.17 24.67 26.40
N MET A 24 16.24 24.95 25.49
CA MET A 24 15.89 24.12 24.32
C MET A 24 16.80 24.39 23.11
N ASN A 25 17.77 25.29 23.25
CA ASN A 25 18.66 25.70 22.17
C ASN A 25 19.64 24.55 21.82
N GLY A 26 19.29 23.76 20.80
CA GLY A 26 19.99 22.53 20.40
C GLY A 26 19.08 21.29 20.26
N ILE A 27 17.79 21.46 20.52
CA ILE A 27 16.77 20.43 20.38
C ILE A 27 15.94 20.73 19.13
N SER A 28 15.91 19.82 18.16
CA SER A 28 15.10 19.92 16.92
C SER A 28 13.90 18.99 17.04
N PHE A 29 12.69 19.54 17.13
CA PHE A 29 11.46 18.73 17.20
C PHE A 29 10.34 19.37 16.38
N VAL A 30 9.94 18.66 15.32
CA VAL A 30 8.56 18.66 14.86
C VAL A 30 8.01 17.30 15.27
N ALA A 31 7.21 17.30 16.33
CA ALA A 31 6.25 16.24 16.63
C ALA A 31 4.93 16.98 16.81
N GLU A 32 3.95 16.71 15.93
CA GLU A 32 2.64 17.35 15.92
C GLU A 32 1.64 16.47 16.68
N PRO A 33 1.34 16.77 17.97
CA PRO A 33 0.55 15.87 18.81
C PRO A 33 -0.97 16.06 18.65
N ASP A 34 -1.39 17.03 17.83
CA ASP A 34 -2.79 17.32 17.51
C ASP A 34 -3.10 17.07 16.02
N ARG A 35 -2.24 16.30 15.32
CA ARG A 35 -2.46 15.89 13.92
C ARG A 35 -3.71 15.02 13.86
N GLN A 36 -4.69 15.37 13.02
CA GLN A 36 -5.78 14.46 12.67
C GLN A 36 -5.20 13.28 11.88
N ASN A 37 -5.63 12.06 12.22
CA ASN A 37 -5.23 10.86 11.52
C ASN A 37 -5.54 10.99 10.02
N ALA A 38 -4.59 10.59 9.17
CA ALA A 38 -4.72 10.47 7.72
C ALA A 38 -6.05 9.84 7.28
N ALA A 39 -6.49 8.83 8.02
CA ALA A 39 -7.71 8.08 7.77
C ALA A 39 -9.00 8.72 8.32
N THR A 40 -8.92 9.80 9.10
CA THR A 40 -10.10 10.56 9.57
C THR A 40 -10.47 11.75 8.68
N SER A 41 -9.69 12.03 7.63
CA SER A 41 -9.92 13.16 6.72
C SER A 41 -11.17 13.01 5.85
N GLY A 42 -11.69 11.78 5.68
CA GLY A 42 -12.83 11.49 4.82
C GLY A 42 -14.19 12.02 5.29
N THR A 43 -14.39 12.31 6.59
CA THR A 43 -15.73 12.69 7.10
C THR A 43 -15.83 14.04 7.80
N LEU A 44 -14.73 14.76 8.05
CA LEU A 44 -14.79 16.08 8.70
C LEU A 44 -13.75 17.08 8.16
N SER A 45 -13.84 17.44 6.88
CA SER A 45 -13.28 18.72 6.44
C SER A 45 -14.17 19.83 7.02
N ASP A 46 -13.76 20.38 8.17
CA ASP A 46 -14.45 21.45 8.89
C ASP A 46 -14.28 22.81 8.17
N GLY A 47 -14.57 22.83 6.86
CA GLY A 47 -14.59 24.03 6.02
C GLY A 47 -13.27 24.81 5.90
N ASN A 48 -12.14 24.27 6.37
CA ASN A 48 -10.83 24.88 6.17
C ASN A 48 -10.36 24.61 4.75
N LEU A 49 -10.56 25.60 3.87
CA LEU A 49 -10.00 25.62 2.52
C LEU A 49 -8.49 25.32 2.59
N ILE A 50 -8.04 24.28 1.87
CA ILE A 50 -6.60 24.05 1.68
C ILE A 50 -5.98 25.33 1.12
N GLY A 51 -4.93 25.81 1.81
CA GLY A 51 -4.24 27.04 1.46
C GLY A 51 -3.60 26.99 0.07
N ASN A 52 -2.76 26.00 -0.19
CA ASN A 52 -2.10 25.73 -1.47
C ASN A 52 -2.10 24.22 -1.72
N MET A 53 -2.47 23.80 -2.93
CA MET A 53 -2.44 22.40 -3.35
C MET A 53 -1.12 22.07 -4.06
N ASP A 54 -0.72 22.89 -5.02
CA ASP A 54 0.53 22.73 -5.77
C ASP A 54 1.05 24.07 -6.29
N ASP A 55 2.36 24.19 -6.41
CA ASP A 55 3.07 25.38 -6.86
C ASP A 55 4.17 24.99 -7.86
N ALA A 56 3.98 25.43 -9.13
CA ALA A 56 4.93 25.21 -10.19
C ALA A 56 6.32 25.81 -9.93
N ALA A 57 6.46 26.72 -8.95
CA ALA A 57 7.76 27.24 -8.55
C ALA A 57 8.76 26.13 -8.17
N TRP A 58 8.31 25.10 -7.44
CA TRP A 58 9.14 23.96 -7.03
C TRP A 58 9.58 23.14 -8.24
N HIS A 59 8.64 22.79 -9.12
CA HIS A 59 8.91 22.05 -10.35
C HIS A 59 9.87 22.80 -11.29
N LEU A 60 9.71 24.11 -11.41
CA LEU A 60 10.61 24.96 -12.21
C LEU A 60 12.01 25.09 -11.60
N GLU A 61 12.13 25.13 -10.27
CA GLU A 61 13.40 25.10 -9.58
C GLU A 61 14.15 23.80 -9.90
N THR A 62 13.47 22.65 -9.75
CA THR A 62 13.99 21.34 -10.13
C THR A 62 14.48 21.29 -11.57
N ILE A 63 13.67 21.71 -12.55
CA ILE A 63 14.06 21.71 -13.98
C ILE A 63 15.37 22.47 -14.19
N ARG A 64 15.51 23.63 -13.55
CA ARG A 64 16.66 24.53 -13.72
C ARG A 64 17.90 24.03 -12.98
N GLU A 65 17.76 23.56 -11.74
CA GLU A 65 18.88 23.08 -10.94
C GLU A 65 19.46 21.78 -11.48
N LYS A 66 18.59 20.81 -11.81
CA LYS A 66 18.98 19.53 -12.42
C LYS A 66 19.33 19.66 -13.92
N HIS A 67 19.11 20.83 -14.53
CA HIS A 67 19.32 21.09 -15.97
C HIS A 67 18.58 20.09 -16.88
N LEU A 68 17.33 19.75 -16.50
CA LEU A 68 16.55 18.73 -17.20
C LEU A 68 16.23 19.17 -18.64
N PRO A 69 16.33 18.28 -19.63
CA PRO A 69 16.09 18.60 -21.05
C PRO A 69 14.59 18.61 -21.39
N VAL A 70 13.79 19.33 -20.61
CA VAL A 70 12.33 19.49 -20.79
C VAL A 70 11.96 20.96 -20.98
N ASP A 71 10.79 21.22 -21.57
CA ASP A 71 10.23 22.57 -21.62
C ASP A 71 9.67 22.93 -20.24
N GLU A 72 9.95 24.14 -19.75
CA GLU A 72 9.42 24.65 -18.48
C GLU A 72 7.89 24.64 -18.42
N ILE A 73 7.18 24.61 -19.56
CA ILE A 73 5.72 24.45 -19.58
C ILE A 73 5.26 23.10 -19.00
N ASN A 74 6.13 22.09 -18.93
CA ASN A 74 5.79 20.78 -18.39
C ASN A 74 5.58 20.80 -16.87
N ALA A 75 6.12 21.79 -16.16
CA ALA A 75 5.91 22.02 -14.74
C ALA A 75 4.42 22.22 -14.35
N TYR A 76 3.55 22.42 -15.34
CA TYR A 76 2.13 22.67 -15.16
C TYR A 76 1.23 21.52 -15.64
N ASN A 77 1.80 20.42 -16.14
CA ASN A 77 1.05 19.38 -16.83
C ASN A 77 -0.03 18.74 -15.95
N HIS A 78 0.35 18.20 -14.79
CA HIS A 78 -0.58 17.52 -13.87
C HIS A 78 -1.58 18.50 -13.22
N MET A 79 -1.14 19.71 -12.88
CA MET A 79 -2.04 20.78 -12.43
C MET A 79 -3.11 21.10 -13.48
N ALA A 80 -2.74 21.12 -14.77
CA ALA A 80 -3.67 21.35 -15.87
C ALA A 80 -4.66 20.18 -16.07
N ILE A 81 -4.21 18.94 -15.88
CA ILE A 81 -5.07 17.75 -15.92
C ILE A 81 -6.12 17.83 -14.82
N TYR A 82 -5.70 18.04 -13.57
CA TYR A 82 -6.62 18.13 -12.43
C TYR A 82 -7.63 19.26 -12.61
N LEU A 83 -7.16 20.47 -12.98
CA LEU A 83 -8.04 21.61 -13.20
C LEU A 83 -9.04 21.36 -14.33
N ARG A 84 -8.61 20.73 -15.43
CA ARG A 84 -9.50 20.35 -16.53
C ARG A 84 -10.57 19.39 -16.06
N TRP A 85 -10.20 18.33 -15.33
CA TRP A 85 -11.14 17.35 -14.82
C TRP A 85 -12.18 18.00 -13.88
N CYS A 86 -11.75 18.86 -12.96
CA CYS A 86 -12.68 19.62 -12.11
C CYS A 86 -13.65 20.53 -12.90
N MET A 87 -13.21 21.08 -14.04
CA MET A 87 -14.09 21.86 -14.93
C MET A 87 -15.10 20.99 -15.68
N GLU A 88 -14.73 19.77 -16.06
CA GLU A 88 -15.63 18.81 -16.72
C GLU A 88 -16.70 18.26 -15.75
N HIS A 89 -16.44 18.31 -14.44
CA HIS A 89 -17.25 17.68 -13.38
C HIS A 89 -18.00 18.67 -12.48
N ASP A 90 -18.17 19.91 -12.92
CA ASP A 90 -18.88 20.97 -12.19
C ASP A 90 -18.32 21.21 -10.76
N LEU A 91 -17.00 21.10 -10.57
CA LEU A 91 -16.33 21.25 -9.27
C LEU A 91 -15.74 22.66 -9.04
N MET A 92 -15.89 23.58 -9.99
CA MET A 92 -15.37 24.94 -9.88
C MET A 92 -16.25 25.86 -9.02
N SER A 93 -15.63 26.81 -8.30
CA SER A 93 -16.38 27.78 -7.48
C SER A 93 -17.11 28.81 -8.35
N VAL A 94 -18.20 29.36 -7.81
CA VAL A 94 -18.93 30.46 -8.48
C VAL A 94 -18.00 31.66 -8.65
N GLU A 95 -17.19 31.97 -7.65
CA GLU A 95 -16.21 33.06 -7.67
C GLU A 95 -15.17 32.87 -8.80
N PHE A 96 -14.69 31.64 -9.01
CA PHE A 96 -13.79 31.32 -10.12
C PHE A 96 -14.46 31.57 -11.46
N ILE A 97 -15.68 31.03 -11.64
CA ILE A 97 -16.45 31.14 -12.89
C ILE A 97 -16.76 32.61 -13.20
N GLU A 98 -17.15 33.42 -12.21
CA GLU A 98 -17.44 34.85 -12.41
C GLU A 98 -16.17 35.64 -12.74
N ARG A 99 -15.09 35.41 -11.98
CA ARG A 99 -13.82 36.15 -12.13
C ARG A 99 -13.12 35.88 -13.45
N TYR A 100 -13.16 34.64 -13.93
CA TYR A 100 -12.49 34.19 -15.15
C TYR A 100 -13.48 33.80 -16.25
N SER A 101 -14.68 34.38 -16.25
CA SER A 101 -15.80 33.99 -17.12
C SER A 101 -15.46 33.92 -18.61
N GLU A 102 -14.71 34.88 -19.15
CA GLU A 102 -14.30 34.87 -20.56
C GLU A 102 -13.42 33.66 -20.90
N GLN A 103 -12.40 33.39 -20.06
CA GLN A 103 -11.51 32.24 -20.23
C GLN A 103 -12.26 30.93 -19.99
N TYR A 104 -13.04 30.85 -18.92
CA TYR A 104 -13.82 29.67 -18.56
C TYR A 104 -14.76 29.24 -19.68
N GLN A 105 -15.54 30.17 -20.24
CA GLN A 105 -16.44 29.90 -21.37
C GLN A 105 -15.66 29.52 -22.64
N ALA A 106 -14.50 30.14 -22.89
CA ALA A 106 -13.66 29.78 -24.02
C ALA A 106 -13.09 28.36 -23.90
N PHE A 107 -12.68 27.95 -22.69
CA PHE A 107 -12.22 26.59 -22.44
C PHE A 107 -13.35 25.58 -22.61
N LEU A 108 -14.52 25.81 -22.03
CA LEU A 108 -15.65 24.88 -22.17
C LEU A 108 -16.15 24.73 -23.61
N ALA A 109 -15.92 25.72 -24.47
CA ALA A 109 -16.29 25.63 -25.89
C ALA A 109 -15.47 24.58 -26.66
N ASP A 110 -14.22 24.32 -26.26
CA ASP A 110 -13.34 23.29 -26.86
C ASP A 110 -12.30 22.79 -25.84
N ILE A 111 -12.78 22.15 -24.76
CA ILE A 111 -11.94 21.82 -23.60
C ILE A 111 -10.84 20.81 -23.93
N LYS A 112 -11.06 19.96 -24.93
CA LYS A 112 -10.07 18.98 -25.42
C LYS A 112 -8.87 19.64 -26.09
N GLN A 113 -9.04 20.82 -26.68
CA GLN A 113 -7.97 21.57 -27.32
C GLN A 113 -7.47 22.73 -26.45
N ALA A 114 -8.11 22.99 -25.31
CA ALA A 114 -7.72 24.03 -24.38
C ALA A 114 -6.41 23.68 -23.68
N ASP A 115 -5.41 24.54 -23.77
CA ASP A 115 -4.17 24.42 -23.00
C ASP A 115 -4.26 25.25 -21.71
N LEU A 116 -4.66 24.58 -20.61
CA LEU A 116 -4.81 25.22 -19.30
C LEU A 116 -3.46 25.59 -18.66
N ARG A 117 -2.33 25.06 -19.14
CA ARG A 117 -0.99 25.32 -18.55
C ARG A 117 -0.63 26.79 -18.62
N SER A 118 -0.91 27.44 -19.76
CA SER A 118 -0.68 28.88 -19.91
C SER A 118 -1.58 29.71 -18.99
N PHE A 119 -2.81 29.26 -18.76
CA PHE A 119 -3.72 29.93 -17.81
C PHE A 119 -3.22 29.81 -16.37
N ILE A 120 -2.78 28.62 -15.96
CA ILE A 120 -2.20 28.40 -14.64
C ILE A 120 -0.97 29.30 -14.47
N ARG A 121 -0.03 29.29 -15.42
CA ARG A 121 1.17 30.14 -15.39
C ARG A 121 0.85 31.64 -15.32
N ASP A 122 0.06 32.14 -16.27
CA ASP A 122 -0.05 33.59 -16.49
C ASP A 122 -1.13 34.24 -15.63
N VAL A 123 -2.22 33.52 -15.36
CA VAL A 123 -3.40 34.04 -14.65
C VAL A 123 -3.39 33.60 -13.19
N LEU A 124 -3.22 32.31 -12.92
CA LEU A 124 -3.15 31.76 -11.55
C LEU A 124 -1.76 31.88 -10.91
N LYS A 125 -0.79 32.45 -11.63
CA LYS A 125 0.59 32.67 -11.15
C LYS A 125 1.31 31.39 -10.75
N GLY A 126 0.95 30.28 -11.40
CA GLY A 126 1.57 28.99 -11.24
C GLY A 126 1.07 28.16 -10.07
N GLN A 127 -0.06 28.53 -9.46
CA GLN A 127 -0.56 27.90 -8.24
C GLN A 127 -1.96 27.31 -8.42
N LEU A 128 -2.18 26.13 -7.83
CA LEU A 128 -3.51 25.59 -7.53
C LEU A 128 -3.76 25.69 -6.02
N PHE A 129 -4.98 26.08 -5.65
CA PHE A 129 -5.38 26.29 -4.25
C PHE A 129 -6.87 26.04 -4.07
N GLY A 130 -7.30 25.69 -2.86
CA GLY A 130 -8.66 25.20 -2.59
C GLY A 130 -9.79 26.17 -3.00
N ALA A 131 -9.57 27.49 -2.90
CA ALA A 131 -10.57 28.50 -3.24
C ALA A 131 -10.94 28.58 -4.74
N LEU A 132 -10.26 27.84 -5.62
CA LEU A 132 -10.66 27.68 -7.02
C LEU A 132 -11.92 26.81 -7.18
N PHE A 133 -12.20 25.96 -6.19
CA PHE A 133 -13.22 24.91 -6.26
C PHE A 133 -14.44 25.24 -5.39
N ASN A 134 -15.61 24.70 -5.75
CA ASN A 134 -16.78 24.74 -4.89
C ASN A 134 -16.58 23.85 -3.66
N GLU A 135 -17.54 23.83 -2.74
CA GLU A 135 -17.45 23.04 -1.50
C GLU A 135 -17.08 21.57 -1.75
N LYS A 136 -17.71 20.91 -2.73
CA LYS A 136 -17.43 19.52 -3.07
C LYS A 136 -16.03 19.34 -3.65
N GLY A 137 -15.64 20.20 -4.61
CA GLY A 137 -14.32 20.13 -5.22
C GLY A 137 -13.18 20.47 -4.25
N ALA A 138 -13.41 21.40 -3.33
CA ALA A 138 -12.46 21.74 -2.29
C ALA A 138 -12.30 20.62 -1.25
N ALA A 139 -13.39 19.93 -0.90
CA ALA A 139 -13.33 18.77 -0.01
C ALA A 139 -12.59 17.58 -0.67
N PHE A 140 -12.86 17.30 -1.95
CA PHE A 140 -12.12 16.27 -2.68
C PHE A 140 -10.64 16.62 -2.86
N ALA A 141 -10.33 17.88 -3.18
CA ALA A 141 -8.95 18.36 -3.16
C ALA A 141 -8.33 18.18 -1.75
N GLY A 142 -9.11 18.38 -0.69
CA GLY A 142 -8.73 18.14 0.71
C GLY A 142 -8.21 16.74 0.94
N TYR A 143 -8.96 15.78 0.43
CA TYR A 143 -8.67 14.37 0.50
C TYR A 143 -7.48 13.99 -0.39
N TYR A 144 -7.47 14.41 -1.66
CA TYR A 144 -6.55 13.86 -2.66
C TYR A 144 -5.25 14.66 -2.86
N TYR A 145 -5.23 15.93 -2.45
CA TYR A 145 -4.05 16.80 -2.37
C TYR A 145 -3.72 17.19 -0.91
N GLY A 146 -4.31 16.49 0.06
CA GLY A 146 -4.02 16.70 1.48
C GLY A 146 -2.55 16.47 1.82
N GLU A 147 -2.22 16.41 3.11
CA GLU A 147 -0.91 15.86 3.49
C GLU A 147 -0.79 14.43 2.94
N SER A 148 0.42 13.90 2.81
CA SER A 148 0.83 12.67 2.11
C SER A 148 0.16 11.38 2.63
N ASP A 149 -1.15 11.38 2.60
CA ASP A 149 -2.10 10.40 3.01
C ASP A 149 -2.57 9.75 1.71
N SER A 150 -2.74 8.44 1.73
CA SER A 150 -3.14 7.70 0.53
C SER A 150 -4.66 7.66 0.46
N PRO A 151 -5.28 7.92 -0.70
CA PRO A 151 -4.69 8.23 -2.01
C PRO A 151 -4.13 9.66 -2.15
N TYR A 152 -3.08 9.85 -2.97
CA TYR A 152 -2.43 11.15 -3.18
C TYR A 152 -2.17 11.44 -4.67
N TYR A 153 -2.72 12.53 -5.19
CA TYR A 153 -2.70 12.81 -6.64
C TYR A 153 -1.29 12.91 -7.24
N PRO A 154 -0.32 13.61 -6.63
CA PRO A 154 1.06 13.58 -7.11
C PRO A 154 1.67 12.17 -7.12
N SER A 155 1.37 11.32 -6.13
CA SER A 155 1.83 9.92 -6.15
C SER A 155 1.22 9.12 -7.31
N ASP A 156 -0.04 9.35 -7.67
CA ASP A 156 -0.65 8.70 -8.85
C ASP A 156 -0.05 9.20 -10.16
N ILE A 157 0.31 10.49 -10.22
CA ILE A 157 1.05 11.08 -11.34
C ILE A 157 2.43 10.42 -11.48
N ASP A 158 3.13 10.19 -10.37
CA ASP A 158 4.43 9.51 -10.35
C ASP A 158 4.29 8.03 -10.76
N SER A 159 3.28 7.32 -10.25
CA SER A 159 2.97 5.95 -10.66
C SER A 159 2.68 5.84 -12.16
N TYR A 160 1.85 6.74 -12.69
CA TYR A 160 1.61 6.82 -14.13
C TYR A 160 2.91 7.11 -14.89
N ALA A 161 3.71 8.06 -14.41
CA ALA A 161 4.95 8.44 -15.07
C ALA A 161 5.97 7.29 -15.11
N VAL A 162 6.11 6.53 -14.01
CA VAL A 162 6.94 5.33 -13.92
C VAL A 162 6.44 4.25 -14.88
N SER A 163 5.12 4.06 -15.01
CA SER A 163 4.55 3.08 -15.95
C SER A 163 4.89 3.38 -17.42
N VAL A 164 5.03 4.66 -17.78
CA VAL A 164 5.34 5.11 -19.15
C VAL A 164 6.85 5.15 -19.40
N ILE A 165 7.63 5.63 -18.44
CA ILE A 165 9.07 5.90 -18.59
C ILE A 165 9.94 4.71 -18.18
N GLY A 166 9.43 3.87 -17.29
CA GLY A 166 10.12 2.73 -16.70
C GLY A 166 10.88 3.08 -15.41
N PRO A 167 10.90 2.18 -14.42
CA PRO A 167 11.52 2.42 -13.12
C PRO A 167 13.03 2.67 -13.22
N GLU A 168 13.73 1.98 -14.14
CA GLU A 168 15.18 2.17 -14.36
C GLU A 168 15.55 3.61 -14.70
N ARG A 169 14.72 4.29 -15.49
CA ARG A 169 14.94 5.69 -15.86
C ARG A 169 14.45 6.64 -14.76
N ASN A 170 13.31 6.37 -14.12
CA ASN A 170 12.80 7.20 -13.01
C ASN A 170 13.84 7.39 -11.90
N TYR A 171 14.44 6.30 -11.44
CA TYR A 171 15.41 6.31 -10.33
C TYR A 171 16.86 6.52 -10.80
N SER A 172 17.06 6.99 -12.03
CA SER A 172 18.40 7.28 -12.57
C SER A 172 18.94 8.62 -12.07
N GLU A 173 20.27 8.78 -12.06
CA GLU A 173 20.90 10.08 -11.78
C GLU A 173 20.50 11.19 -12.77
N GLU A 174 19.95 10.84 -13.93
CA GLU A 174 19.51 11.81 -14.96
C GLU A 174 18.30 12.61 -14.51
N ILE A 175 17.29 11.94 -13.93
CA ILE A 175 16.00 12.56 -13.62
C ILE A 175 15.61 12.46 -12.15
N GLN A 176 16.04 11.45 -11.39
CA GLN A 176 15.84 11.33 -9.93
C GLN A 176 14.42 11.70 -9.48
N ASP A 177 13.44 10.84 -9.78
CA ASP A 177 12.02 10.97 -9.40
C ASP A 177 11.23 12.07 -10.13
N GLU A 178 11.80 12.64 -11.20
CA GLU A 178 11.13 13.69 -11.97
C GLU A 178 10.50 13.17 -13.26
N ALA A 179 10.12 11.89 -13.31
CA ALA A 179 9.55 11.25 -14.50
C ALA A 179 8.30 11.98 -15.01
N TYR A 180 7.45 12.50 -14.12
CA TYR A 180 6.22 13.20 -14.48
C TYR A 180 6.47 14.43 -15.38
N LEU A 181 7.64 15.08 -15.29
CA LEU A 181 8.02 16.22 -16.14
C LEU A 181 8.30 15.84 -17.59
N PHE A 182 8.56 14.55 -17.86
CA PHE A 182 8.88 14.04 -19.19
C PHE A 182 7.68 13.45 -19.92
N ILE A 183 6.52 13.38 -19.27
CA ILE A 183 5.30 12.84 -19.86
C ILE A 183 4.77 13.81 -20.92
N PRO A 184 4.53 13.34 -22.17
CA PRO A 184 3.89 14.14 -23.19
C PRO A 184 2.53 14.63 -22.73
N PHE A 185 2.29 15.94 -22.85
CA PHE A 185 0.98 16.53 -22.55
C PHE A 185 0.05 16.35 -23.75
N ASP A 186 -0.66 15.22 -23.78
CA ASP A 186 -1.64 14.86 -24.80
C ASP A 186 -2.96 14.34 -24.19
N GLU A 187 -3.91 14.01 -25.06
CA GLU A 187 -5.22 13.53 -24.62
C GLU A 187 -5.13 12.12 -24.00
N ASP A 188 -4.16 11.30 -24.39
CA ASP A 188 -4.02 9.95 -23.82
C ASP A 188 -3.58 10.04 -22.36
N TYR A 189 -2.66 10.96 -22.04
CA TYR A 189 -2.28 11.28 -20.65
C TYR A 189 -3.49 11.80 -19.85
N TYR A 190 -4.26 12.73 -20.42
CA TYR A 190 -5.47 13.22 -19.76
C TYR A 190 -6.47 12.09 -19.47
N GLN A 191 -6.78 11.23 -20.45
CA GLN A 191 -7.76 10.16 -20.29
C GLN A 191 -7.30 9.11 -19.28
N ALA A 192 -5.99 8.80 -19.23
CA ALA A 192 -5.45 7.89 -18.23
C ALA A 192 -5.62 8.44 -16.81
N MET A 193 -5.23 9.70 -16.58
CA MET A 193 -5.38 10.31 -15.25
C MET A 193 -6.83 10.63 -14.89
N ALA A 194 -7.68 10.97 -15.86
CA ALA A 194 -9.10 11.20 -15.64
C ALA A 194 -9.82 9.94 -15.16
N LYS A 195 -9.39 8.76 -15.61
CA LYS A 195 -9.91 7.48 -15.11
C LYS A 195 -9.57 7.27 -13.64
N ILE A 196 -8.31 7.50 -13.25
CA ILE A 196 -7.85 7.39 -11.85
C ILE A 196 -8.60 8.41 -10.97
N LEU A 197 -8.73 9.66 -11.44
CA LEU A 197 -9.50 10.70 -10.76
C LEU A 197 -10.97 10.31 -10.57
N GLU A 198 -11.61 9.69 -11.57
CA GLU A 198 -13.00 9.24 -11.49
C GLU A 198 -13.18 8.13 -10.44
N GLU A 199 -12.27 7.15 -10.44
CA GLU A 199 -12.28 6.03 -9.48
C GLU A 199 -12.06 6.56 -8.05
N CYS A 200 -10.99 7.33 -7.82
CA CYS A 200 -10.70 7.95 -6.51
C CYS A 200 -11.84 8.86 -6.04
N PHE A 201 -12.46 9.64 -6.93
CA PHE A 201 -13.60 10.48 -6.57
C PHE A 201 -14.82 9.65 -6.18
N ALA A 202 -15.13 8.57 -6.89
CA ALA A 202 -16.24 7.69 -6.57
C ALA A 202 -16.03 6.99 -5.21
N ASN A 203 -14.83 6.47 -4.96
CA ASN A 203 -14.44 5.79 -3.72
C ASN A 203 -14.52 6.76 -2.53
N TRP A 204 -13.93 7.96 -2.67
CA TRP A 204 -14.00 9.02 -1.67
C TRP A 204 -15.46 9.37 -1.28
N GLN A 205 -16.37 9.42 -2.24
CA GLN A 205 -17.78 9.73 -1.95
C GLN A 205 -18.52 8.62 -1.19
N GLY A 206 -18.06 7.38 -1.31
CA GLY A 206 -18.61 6.21 -0.61
C GLY A 206 -17.91 5.90 0.71
N GLN A 207 -16.84 6.62 1.03
CA GLN A 207 -15.95 6.25 2.11
C GLN A 207 -16.58 6.44 3.49
N ASP A 208 -16.38 5.43 4.33
CA ASP A 208 -16.77 5.42 5.73
C ASP A 208 -15.70 4.71 6.55
N PHE A 209 -15.56 5.09 7.82
CA PHE A 209 -14.55 4.56 8.73
C PHE A 209 -15.19 4.12 10.03
N ASP A 210 -14.69 3.04 10.61
CA ASP A 210 -15.12 2.64 11.96
C ASP A 210 -14.49 3.60 12.99
N GLU A 211 -15.36 4.38 13.66
CA GLU A 211 -14.99 5.33 14.71
C GLU A 211 -14.21 4.67 15.87
N ASP A 212 -14.44 3.38 16.13
CA ASP A 212 -13.79 2.66 17.22
C ASP A 212 -12.34 2.23 16.89
N THR A 213 -11.96 2.27 15.60
CA THR A 213 -10.61 1.85 15.13
C THR A 213 -9.73 3.01 14.68
N LEU A 214 -10.20 4.27 14.81
CA LEU A 214 -9.47 5.45 14.33
C LEU A 214 -8.08 5.63 14.94
N GLU A 215 -7.86 5.10 16.14
CA GLU A 215 -6.55 5.07 16.79
C GLU A 215 -6.05 3.62 16.90
N PRO A 216 -4.73 3.38 16.77
CA PRO A 216 -4.17 2.04 16.90
C PRO A 216 -4.48 1.42 18.27
N SER A 217 -4.99 0.20 18.27
CA SER A 217 -5.20 -0.62 19.47
C SER A 217 -3.89 -0.97 20.19
N GLU A 218 -3.96 -1.53 21.40
CA GLU A 218 -2.78 -2.03 22.11
C GLU A 218 -2.07 -3.13 21.31
N VAL A 219 -2.81 -4.02 20.64
CA VAL A 219 -2.28 -5.04 19.72
C VAL A 219 -1.54 -4.40 18.56
N ALA A 220 -2.16 -3.41 17.89
CA ALA A 220 -1.57 -2.73 16.74
C ALA A 220 -0.25 -2.03 17.12
N GLN A 221 -0.22 -1.37 18.28
CA GLN A 221 0.97 -0.74 18.81
C GLN A 221 2.08 -1.76 19.10
N ALA A 222 1.73 -2.91 19.69
CA ALA A 222 2.67 -3.98 19.98
C ALA A 222 3.23 -4.64 18.71
N ILE A 223 2.41 -4.85 17.67
CA ILE A 223 2.86 -5.35 16.35
C ILE A 223 3.82 -4.34 15.71
N MET A 224 3.48 -3.04 15.68
CA MET A 224 4.36 -2.00 15.15
C MET A 224 5.69 -1.90 15.91
N GLU A 225 5.64 -2.01 17.26
CA GLU A 225 6.85 -2.07 18.09
C GLU A 225 7.67 -3.31 17.76
N TYR A 226 7.04 -4.49 17.69
CA TYR A 226 7.71 -5.74 17.35
C TYR A 226 8.44 -5.61 16.01
N LEU A 227 7.76 -5.11 14.97
CA LEU A 227 8.31 -4.95 13.62
C LEU A 227 9.56 -4.06 13.59
N ASP A 228 9.62 -3.01 14.41
CA ASP A 228 10.75 -2.08 14.53
C ASP A 228 11.18 -1.52 13.14
N CYS A 229 10.20 -1.14 12.32
CA CYS A 229 10.39 -0.51 11.02
C CYS A 229 9.32 0.55 10.73
N GLU A 230 9.42 1.25 9.59
CA GLU A 230 8.42 2.23 9.19
C GLU A 230 7.07 1.53 8.96
N CYS A 231 6.05 1.97 9.70
CA CYS A 231 4.71 1.43 9.68
C CYS A 231 3.70 2.57 9.48
N THR A 232 2.67 2.31 8.68
CA THR A 232 1.48 3.18 8.54
C THR A 232 0.26 2.39 9.00
N TYR A 233 -0.49 2.93 9.94
CA TYR A 233 -1.72 2.33 10.43
C TYR A 233 -2.94 2.85 9.64
N PHE A 234 -3.86 1.95 9.33
CA PHE A 234 -5.15 2.22 8.71
C PHE A 234 -6.26 1.69 9.62
N PRO A 235 -7.25 2.52 10.00
CA PRO A 235 -8.47 2.04 10.64
C PRO A 235 -9.30 1.19 9.67
N SER A 236 -10.29 0.50 10.20
CA SER A 236 -11.32 -0.17 9.41
C SER A 236 -12.08 0.82 8.53
N MET A 237 -12.27 0.46 7.26
CA MET A 237 -12.92 1.31 6.27
C MET A 237 -13.80 0.54 5.30
N ALA A 238 -14.83 1.21 4.76
CA ALA A 238 -15.79 0.61 3.84
C ALA A 238 -15.25 0.41 2.41
N ASP A 239 -14.26 1.20 1.99
CA ASP A 239 -13.57 1.06 0.72
C ASP A 239 -12.05 1.08 0.98
N ASP A 240 -11.34 0.07 0.46
CA ASP A 240 -9.92 -0.16 0.71
C ASP A 240 -8.98 0.62 -0.22
N ASP A 241 -9.51 1.51 -1.07
CA ASP A 241 -8.74 2.37 -1.96
C ASP A 241 -7.61 3.16 -1.26
N PRO A 242 -7.77 3.71 -0.05
CA PRO A 242 -6.65 4.29 0.71
C PRO A 242 -5.51 3.32 1.00
N ILE A 243 -5.84 2.10 1.41
CA ILE A 243 -4.89 1.03 1.75
C ILE A 243 -4.16 0.60 0.48
N MET A 244 -4.91 0.33 -0.59
CA MET A 244 -4.35 -0.17 -1.85
C MET A 244 -3.54 0.90 -2.58
N SER A 245 -3.92 2.18 -2.48
CA SER A 245 -3.09 3.29 -2.94
C SER A 245 -1.76 3.32 -2.19
N ALA A 246 -1.78 3.26 -0.86
CA ALA A 246 -0.55 3.26 -0.05
C ALA A 246 0.35 2.06 -0.37
N TYR A 247 -0.23 0.87 -0.47
CA TYR A 247 0.48 -0.35 -0.85
C TYR A 247 1.11 -0.22 -2.23
N SER A 248 0.36 0.27 -3.24
CA SER A 248 0.86 0.44 -4.61
C SER A 248 2.03 1.43 -4.69
N TYR A 249 1.97 2.53 -3.95
CA TYR A 249 3.07 3.51 -3.86
C TYR A 249 4.30 2.89 -3.20
N ALA A 250 4.10 2.20 -2.08
CA ALA A 250 5.18 1.50 -1.40
C ALA A 250 5.81 0.41 -2.29
N ARG A 251 5.01 -0.30 -3.09
CA ARG A 251 5.48 -1.31 -4.05
C ARG A 251 6.33 -0.72 -5.16
N ARG A 252 5.92 0.43 -5.71
CA ARG A 252 6.67 1.19 -6.72
C ARG A 252 8.06 1.57 -6.19
N ASP A 253 8.13 2.04 -4.95
CA ASP A 253 9.35 2.62 -4.36
C ASP A 253 10.25 1.56 -3.67
N ALA A 254 9.69 0.40 -3.29
CA ALA A 254 10.33 -0.68 -2.54
C ALA A 254 11.75 -1.04 -3.00
N ALA A 255 11.92 -1.29 -4.30
CA ALA A 255 13.20 -1.74 -4.84
C ALA A 255 14.29 -0.66 -4.79
N HIS A 256 13.90 0.62 -4.88
CA HIS A 256 14.81 1.76 -4.83
C HIS A 256 15.18 2.11 -3.39
N GLU A 257 14.19 2.12 -2.50
CA GLU A 257 14.36 2.50 -1.09
C GLU A 257 14.89 1.36 -0.21
N GLY A 258 14.84 0.11 -0.69
CA GLY A 258 15.45 -1.04 -0.03
C GLY A 258 14.59 -1.69 1.06
N PHE A 259 13.29 -1.83 0.78
CA PHE A 259 12.33 -2.50 1.66
C PHE A 259 11.37 -3.41 0.87
N VAL A 260 10.56 -4.18 1.58
CA VAL A 260 9.42 -4.94 1.04
C VAL A 260 8.15 -4.54 1.81
N PRO A 261 7.10 -4.02 1.14
CA PRO A 261 5.85 -3.63 1.78
C PRO A 261 4.97 -4.84 2.05
N VAL A 262 4.38 -4.91 3.25
CA VAL A 262 3.45 -5.96 3.66
C VAL A 262 2.29 -5.34 4.41
N LEU A 263 1.07 -5.75 4.08
CA LEU A 263 -0.16 -5.45 4.82
C LEU A 263 -0.35 -6.51 5.92
N ILE A 264 -0.57 -6.06 7.15
CA ILE A 264 -0.69 -6.92 8.32
C ILE A 264 -1.96 -6.56 9.06
N ARG A 265 -2.79 -7.55 9.38
CA ARG A 265 -3.96 -7.35 10.23
C ARG A 265 -3.54 -6.83 11.61
N ALA A 266 -4.01 -5.63 11.96
CA ALA A 266 -3.48 -4.85 13.09
C ALA A 266 -4.11 -5.22 14.44
N ASP A 267 -5.28 -5.84 14.43
CA ASP A 267 -6.02 -6.28 15.63
C ASP A 267 -5.84 -7.78 15.92
N ASP A 268 -4.90 -8.44 15.26
CA ASP A 268 -4.66 -9.87 15.38
C ASP A 268 -3.66 -10.20 16.50
N GLU A 269 -4.18 -10.45 17.71
CA GLU A 269 -3.38 -10.83 18.88
C GLU A 269 -2.74 -12.21 18.72
N THR A 270 -3.41 -13.13 18.00
CA THR A 270 -2.87 -14.47 17.71
C THR A 270 -1.66 -14.37 16.81
N LEU A 271 -1.66 -13.45 15.84
CA LEU A 271 -0.48 -13.17 15.03
C LEU A 271 0.67 -12.70 15.92
N LEU A 272 0.44 -11.72 16.80
CA LEU A 272 1.47 -11.25 17.73
C LEU A 272 2.05 -12.39 18.59
N GLU A 273 1.19 -13.27 19.13
CA GLU A 273 1.61 -14.45 19.89
C GLU A 273 2.52 -15.37 19.05
N CYS A 274 2.11 -15.71 17.81
CA CYS A 274 2.92 -16.52 16.90
C CYS A 274 4.29 -15.87 16.61
N LEU A 275 4.30 -14.56 16.32
CA LEU A 275 5.52 -13.81 16.04
C LEU A 275 6.51 -13.85 17.21
N VAL A 276 6.01 -13.68 18.44
CA VAL A 276 6.84 -13.72 19.65
C VAL A 276 7.33 -15.14 19.95
N MET A 277 6.44 -16.14 19.92
CA MET A 277 6.79 -17.53 20.20
C MET A 277 7.82 -18.10 19.23
N ASN A 278 7.70 -17.79 17.94
CA ASN A 278 8.64 -18.30 16.94
C ASN A 278 9.98 -17.56 16.95
N ALA A 279 10.00 -16.28 17.35
CA ALA A 279 11.23 -15.51 17.51
C ALA A 279 11.99 -15.84 18.81
N ASP A 280 11.26 -16.10 19.90
CA ASP A 280 11.79 -16.49 21.21
C ASP A 280 10.99 -17.67 21.81
N PRO A 281 11.30 -18.93 21.44
CA PRO A 281 10.58 -20.10 21.93
C PRO A 281 10.71 -20.37 23.44
N GLU A 282 11.64 -19.70 24.11
CA GLU A 282 11.82 -19.79 25.56
C GLU A 282 11.07 -18.66 26.30
N HIS A 283 10.38 -17.77 25.58
CA HIS A 283 9.54 -16.73 26.16
C HIS A 283 8.39 -17.35 26.95
N ASP A 284 8.33 -17.06 28.25
CA ASP A 284 7.34 -17.60 29.18
C ASP A 284 6.40 -16.52 29.76
N ALA A 285 6.54 -15.28 29.28
CA ALA A 285 5.73 -14.13 29.65
C ALA A 285 4.61 -13.87 28.63
N ASP A 286 3.84 -12.82 28.90
CA ASP A 286 2.80 -12.36 27.98
C ASP A 286 3.40 -11.92 26.63
N CYS A 287 2.68 -12.11 25.52
CA CYS A 287 3.11 -11.71 24.19
C CYS A 287 3.41 -10.21 24.08
N TYR A 288 2.80 -9.35 24.92
CA TYR A 288 3.12 -7.91 24.98
C TYR A 288 4.46 -7.58 25.64
N GLU A 289 5.13 -8.53 26.30
CA GLU A 289 6.38 -8.32 27.05
C GLU A 289 7.63 -8.84 26.30
N PHE A 290 7.61 -8.90 24.96
CA PHE A 290 8.74 -9.39 24.16
C PHE A 290 10.01 -8.52 24.31
N ASP A 291 11.19 -9.15 24.22
CA ASP A 291 12.47 -8.42 24.16
C ASP A 291 12.87 -8.16 22.69
N LEU A 292 12.78 -6.90 22.26
CA LEU A 292 13.21 -6.47 20.92
C LEU A 292 14.64 -6.90 20.59
N LYS A 293 15.52 -7.03 21.59
CA LYS A 293 16.87 -7.50 21.35
C LYS A 293 16.89 -8.98 20.95
N THR A 294 16.11 -9.83 21.61
CA THR A 294 15.98 -11.25 21.23
C THR A 294 15.37 -11.38 19.84
N VAL A 295 14.29 -10.63 19.55
CA VAL A 295 13.67 -10.58 18.21
C VAL A 295 14.68 -10.15 17.14
N THR A 296 15.50 -9.14 17.43
CA THR A 296 16.57 -8.69 16.51
C THR A 296 17.66 -9.74 16.32
N GLU A 297 18.02 -10.49 17.35
CA GLU A 297 18.99 -11.59 17.26
C GLU A 297 18.43 -12.76 16.43
N TYR A 298 17.14 -13.08 16.59
CA TYR A 298 16.42 -14.03 15.74
C TYR A 298 16.44 -13.61 14.26
N ARG A 299 16.05 -12.37 13.95
CA ARG A 299 16.08 -11.81 12.58
C ARG A 299 17.44 -11.99 11.92
N LYS A 300 18.51 -11.59 12.62
CA LYS A 300 19.90 -11.75 12.14
C LYS A 300 20.26 -13.21 11.89
N LYS A 301 19.82 -14.12 12.76
CA LYS A 301 20.05 -15.56 12.60
C LYS A 301 19.33 -16.10 11.36
N MET A 302 18.06 -15.75 11.15
CA MET A 302 17.29 -16.18 9.98
C MET A 302 17.87 -15.62 8.68
N LEU A 303 18.15 -14.32 8.62
CA LEU A 303 18.72 -13.65 7.43
C LEU A 303 20.13 -14.13 7.07
N SER A 304 20.89 -14.67 8.02
CA SER A 304 22.24 -15.21 7.77
C SER A 304 22.26 -16.72 7.49
N ALA A 305 21.14 -17.41 7.71
CA ALA A 305 21.03 -18.83 7.45
C ALA A 305 20.98 -19.12 5.94
N PRO A 306 21.53 -20.27 5.48
CA PRO A 306 21.36 -20.68 4.09
C PRO A 306 19.89 -21.02 3.81
N ILE A 307 19.35 -20.49 2.72
CA ILE A 307 17.99 -20.79 2.26
C ILE A 307 17.96 -22.21 1.66
N LYS A 308 16.94 -23.00 2.03
CA LYS A 308 16.69 -24.36 1.51
C LYS A 308 16.30 -24.29 0.01
N ASP A 309 16.25 -25.46 -0.64
CA ASP A 309 15.71 -25.57 -2.00
C ASP A 309 14.18 -25.60 -1.95
N GLY A 310 13.53 -24.51 -2.34
CA GLY A 310 12.07 -24.37 -2.25
C GLY A 310 11.31 -25.42 -3.08
N LYS A 311 11.82 -25.80 -4.26
CA LYS A 311 11.16 -26.84 -5.07
C LYS A 311 11.24 -28.20 -4.39
N ALA A 312 12.36 -28.52 -3.75
CA ALA A 312 12.48 -29.77 -3.00
C ALA A 312 11.58 -29.79 -1.75
N VAL A 313 11.36 -28.64 -1.09
CA VAL A 313 10.38 -28.51 0.00
C VAL A 313 8.97 -28.79 -0.52
N LEU A 314 8.56 -28.14 -1.62
CA LEU A 314 7.26 -28.36 -2.24
C LEU A 314 7.07 -29.81 -2.67
N GLU A 315 8.05 -30.43 -3.31
CA GLU A 315 7.99 -31.84 -3.72
C GLU A 315 7.82 -32.79 -2.53
N ALA A 316 8.45 -32.48 -1.38
CA ALA A 316 8.29 -33.26 -0.17
C ALA A 316 6.88 -33.10 0.43
N LEU A 317 6.34 -31.89 0.44
CA LEU A 317 4.99 -31.60 0.94
C LEU A 317 3.92 -32.22 0.04
N THR A 318 4.00 -32.04 -1.28
CA THR A 318 3.14 -32.76 -2.24
C THR A 318 3.26 -34.27 -2.11
N GLY A 319 4.45 -34.78 -1.78
CA GLY A 319 4.67 -36.20 -1.48
C GLY A 319 3.85 -36.70 -0.28
N GLN A 320 3.76 -35.88 0.78
CA GLN A 320 2.93 -36.19 1.96
C GLN A 320 1.44 -36.24 1.58
N ARG A 321 0.95 -35.27 0.81
CA ARG A 321 -0.44 -35.27 0.29
C ARG A 321 -0.78 -36.52 -0.51
N LYS A 322 0.18 -37.02 -1.30
CA LYS A 322 0.02 -38.28 -2.04
C LYS A 322 -0.09 -39.49 -1.12
N GLU A 323 0.72 -39.54 -0.06
CA GLU A 323 0.66 -40.62 0.92
C GLU A 323 -0.68 -40.59 1.69
N GLU A 324 -1.19 -39.42 2.03
CA GLU A 324 -2.49 -39.22 2.68
C GLU A 324 -3.65 -39.66 1.77
N ALA A 325 -3.65 -39.23 0.50
CA ALA A 325 -4.65 -39.67 -0.48
C ALA A 325 -4.63 -41.19 -0.69
N GLU A 326 -3.44 -41.82 -0.70
CA GLU A 326 -3.31 -43.28 -0.76
C GLU A 326 -3.89 -43.97 0.50
N ASP A 327 -3.66 -43.41 1.69
CA ASP A 327 -4.19 -43.93 2.96
C ASP A 327 -5.72 -43.80 3.04
N ASP A 328 -6.30 -42.80 2.38
CA ASP A 328 -7.75 -42.54 2.29
C ASP A 328 -8.43 -43.22 1.08
N ASP A 329 -7.72 -44.09 0.35
CA ASP A 329 -8.19 -44.81 -0.85
C ASP A 329 -8.67 -43.88 -1.99
N MET A 330 -8.14 -42.66 -2.11
CA MET A 330 -8.48 -41.68 -3.15
C MET A 330 -7.59 -41.80 -4.40
N ASP A 331 -8.17 -41.66 -5.60
CA ASP A 331 -7.39 -41.59 -6.84
C ASP A 331 -6.74 -40.20 -7.01
N TRP A 332 -5.41 -40.15 -7.00
CA TRP A 332 -4.67 -38.89 -7.13
C TRP A 332 -5.00 -38.11 -8.41
N GLU A 333 -5.18 -38.78 -9.54
CA GLU A 333 -5.39 -38.09 -10.83
C GLU A 333 -6.87 -37.68 -11.01
N GLU A 334 -7.81 -38.54 -10.61
CA GLU A 334 -9.25 -38.31 -10.83
C GLU A 334 -9.90 -37.52 -9.69
N GLU A 335 -9.62 -37.86 -8.43
CA GLU A 335 -10.31 -37.31 -7.26
C GLU A 335 -9.55 -36.13 -6.62
N VAL A 336 -8.22 -36.14 -6.64
CA VAL A 336 -7.41 -35.04 -6.05
C VAL A 336 -7.07 -33.98 -7.08
N LEU A 337 -6.46 -34.38 -8.22
CA LEU A 337 -6.06 -33.43 -9.25
C LEU A 337 -7.26 -32.91 -10.05
N GLY A 338 -8.12 -33.80 -10.55
CA GLY A 338 -9.32 -33.42 -11.28
C GLY A 338 -9.07 -32.64 -12.59
N GLU A 339 -10.12 -32.00 -13.10
CA GLU A 339 -10.06 -31.16 -14.30
C GLU A 339 -9.84 -29.69 -13.94
N MET A 340 -9.06 -28.98 -14.76
CA MET A 340 -8.82 -27.55 -14.58
C MET A 340 -10.03 -26.73 -15.06
N GLU A 341 -11.05 -26.63 -14.23
CA GLU A 341 -12.28 -25.86 -14.46
C GLU A 341 -12.94 -25.42 -13.15
N GLY A 342 -13.90 -24.49 -13.23
CA GLY A 342 -14.73 -24.10 -12.10
C GLY A 342 -14.11 -23.03 -11.17
N GLY A 343 -12.91 -22.56 -11.48
CA GLY A 343 -12.24 -21.50 -10.72
C GLY A 343 -12.76 -20.10 -11.09
N TYR A 344 -12.49 -19.14 -10.19
CA TYR A 344 -12.77 -17.72 -10.35
C TYR A 344 -11.49 -16.89 -10.38
N ASP A 345 -11.54 -15.68 -10.94
CA ASP A 345 -10.44 -14.73 -10.87
C ASP A 345 -10.35 -14.09 -9.47
N ASN A 346 -9.12 -13.96 -8.97
CA ASN A 346 -8.82 -13.26 -7.73
C ASN A 346 -7.71 -12.22 -7.93
N ASP A 347 -8.11 -10.95 -7.95
CA ASP A 347 -7.20 -9.81 -8.12
C ASP A 347 -7.26 -8.86 -6.92
N ARG A 348 -7.73 -9.34 -5.76
CA ARG A 348 -7.84 -8.57 -4.52
C ARG A 348 -7.41 -9.40 -3.32
N PHE A 349 -6.78 -8.74 -2.35
CA PHE A 349 -6.50 -9.35 -1.06
C PHE A 349 -7.80 -9.54 -0.28
N SER A 350 -7.96 -10.71 0.34
CA SER A 350 -9.14 -11.06 1.13
C SER A 350 -8.87 -11.18 2.62
N CYS A 351 -7.62 -11.38 3.06
CA CYS A 351 -7.31 -11.69 4.47
C CYS A 351 -7.65 -10.56 5.45
N TYR A 352 -7.89 -9.36 4.93
CA TYR A 352 -8.24 -8.19 5.72
C TYR A 352 -9.69 -7.75 5.55
N TRP A 353 -10.52 -8.49 4.82
CA TRP A 353 -11.90 -8.10 4.57
C TRP A 353 -12.86 -8.78 5.55
N ASP A 354 -13.58 -7.99 6.35
CA ASP A 354 -14.62 -8.49 7.24
C ASP A 354 -15.97 -8.53 6.51
N SER A 355 -16.39 -9.74 6.16
CA SER A 355 -17.66 -9.97 5.47
C SER A 355 -18.89 -9.62 6.32
N ASP A 356 -18.78 -9.62 7.65
CA ASP A 356 -19.89 -9.33 8.56
C ASP A 356 -20.14 -7.82 8.70
N SER A 357 -19.07 -7.03 8.83
CA SER A 357 -19.16 -5.57 8.90
C SER A 357 -19.20 -4.88 7.53
N HIS A 358 -18.81 -5.60 6.46
CA HIS A 358 -18.58 -5.03 5.12
C HIS A 358 -17.55 -3.89 5.14
N MET A 359 -16.52 -4.03 5.99
CA MET A 359 -15.38 -3.13 6.10
C MET A 359 -14.09 -3.95 6.12
N THR A 360 -12.96 -3.29 5.93
CA THR A 360 -11.66 -3.89 6.26
C THR A 360 -11.53 -4.08 7.78
N TYR A 361 -10.72 -5.05 8.21
CA TYR A 361 -10.07 -4.99 9.51
C TYR A 361 -9.10 -3.79 9.57
N PRO A 362 -8.70 -3.31 10.76
CA PRO A 362 -7.62 -2.35 10.83
C PRO A 362 -6.31 -2.99 10.36
N LEU A 363 -5.48 -2.22 9.66
CA LEU A 363 -4.27 -2.71 8.99
C LEU A 363 -3.03 -1.90 9.35
N ILE A 364 -1.88 -2.57 9.26
CA ILE A 364 -0.56 -1.96 9.26
C ILE A 364 0.07 -2.22 7.89
N LEU A 365 0.46 -1.16 7.19
CA LEU A 365 1.41 -1.25 6.08
C LEU A 365 2.83 -1.11 6.65
N ALA A 366 3.57 -2.22 6.66
CA ALA A 366 4.95 -2.27 7.13
C ALA A 366 5.93 -2.22 5.94
N LYS A 367 6.88 -1.27 5.96
CA LYS A 367 8.02 -1.24 5.03
C LYS A 367 9.20 -1.99 5.63
N ILE A 368 9.22 -3.31 5.45
CA ILE A 368 10.19 -4.19 6.09
C ILE A 368 11.57 -4.00 5.44
N PRO A 369 12.63 -3.66 6.18
CA PRO A 369 13.92 -3.25 5.63
C PRO A 369 14.79 -4.46 5.21
N VAL A 370 14.26 -5.24 4.28
CA VAL A 370 14.92 -6.41 3.67
C VAL A 370 15.05 -6.21 2.17
N LYS A 371 16.02 -6.92 1.57
CA LYS A 371 16.32 -6.74 0.14
C LYS A 371 15.44 -7.64 -0.72
N ASN A 372 15.20 -8.86 -0.25
CA ASN A 372 14.50 -9.87 -1.04
C ASN A 372 13.11 -10.16 -0.46
N PRO A 373 12.06 -10.36 -1.26
CA PRO A 373 10.69 -10.56 -0.76
C PRO A 373 10.53 -11.71 0.24
N TRP A 374 11.22 -12.83 0.04
CA TRP A 374 11.15 -13.96 0.98
C TRP A 374 11.83 -13.69 2.34
N GLU A 375 12.62 -12.62 2.48
CA GLU A 375 13.28 -12.28 3.74
C GLU A 375 12.31 -11.70 4.77
N ILE A 376 11.09 -11.30 4.38
CA ILE A 376 10.10 -10.76 5.30
C ILE A 376 9.75 -11.75 6.42
N PHE A 377 9.83 -13.06 6.19
CA PHE A 377 9.48 -14.06 7.20
C PHE A 377 10.49 -14.09 8.37
N ALA A 378 11.66 -13.48 8.22
CA ALA A 378 12.55 -13.24 9.37
C ALA A 378 11.97 -12.18 10.32
N TYR A 379 11.18 -11.25 9.80
CA TYR A 379 10.43 -10.25 10.58
C TYR A 379 9.04 -10.76 10.95
N LEU A 380 8.46 -11.67 10.15
CA LEU A 380 7.11 -12.19 10.30
C LEU A 380 7.10 -13.72 10.40
N PRO A 381 7.66 -14.32 11.47
CA PRO A 381 7.63 -15.77 11.64
C PRO A 381 6.27 -16.27 12.15
N PHE A 382 5.22 -16.20 11.33
CA PHE A 382 3.83 -16.51 11.74
C PHE A 382 3.46 -18.02 11.72
N GLY A 383 4.15 -18.82 10.90
CA GLY A 383 3.84 -20.26 10.69
C GLY A 383 4.26 -21.20 11.83
N ASN A 384 4.59 -22.46 11.49
CA ASN A 384 4.94 -23.53 12.45
C ASN A 384 3.78 -23.97 13.37
N TRP A 385 2.55 -23.90 12.87
CA TRP A 385 1.32 -24.38 13.50
C TRP A 385 0.33 -24.87 12.41
N ASN A 386 -0.58 -25.80 12.72
CA ASN A 386 -1.59 -26.37 11.80
C ASN A 386 -1.09 -26.64 10.36
N GLU A 387 0.00 -27.41 10.26
CA GLU A 387 0.70 -27.74 9.00
C GLU A 387 1.29 -26.55 8.22
N CYS A 388 1.09 -25.30 8.66
CA CYS A 388 1.78 -24.13 8.15
C CYS A 388 3.29 -24.30 8.31
N PRO A 389 4.07 -24.20 7.22
CA PRO A 389 5.51 -24.45 7.27
C PRO A 389 6.28 -23.53 8.22
N ASP A 390 7.46 -24.00 8.66
CA ASP A 390 8.36 -23.20 9.49
C ASP A 390 8.99 -22.04 8.71
N THR A 391 9.54 -21.04 9.41
CA THR A 391 10.16 -19.86 8.77
C THR A 391 11.20 -20.24 7.69
N PRO A 392 12.14 -21.17 7.90
CA PRO A 392 13.03 -21.63 6.84
C PRO A 392 12.33 -22.19 5.59
N ASP A 393 11.24 -22.94 5.73
CA ASP A 393 10.48 -23.48 4.59
C ASP A 393 9.64 -22.39 3.91
N LEU A 394 9.00 -21.48 4.67
CA LEU A 394 8.31 -20.30 4.14
C LEU A 394 9.27 -19.46 3.27
N MET A 395 10.46 -19.15 3.78
CA MET A 395 11.48 -18.40 3.03
C MET A 395 11.95 -19.15 1.77
N ALA A 396 12.08 -20.46 1.83
CA ALA A 396 12.53 -21.26 0.69
C ALA A 396 11.49 -21.31 -0.43
N VAL A 397 10.23 -21.55 -0.08
CA VAL A 397 9.11 -21.61 -1.02
C VAL A 397 8.83 -20.24 -1.63
N ALA A 398 8.74 -19.18 -0.81
CA ALA A 398 8.55 -17.83 -1.32
C ALA A 398 9.69 -17.36 -2.23
N ARG A 399 10.94 -17.78 -1.95
CA ARG A 399 12.05 -17.51 -2.85
C ARG A 399 11.87 -18.21 -4.20
N TYR A 400 11.49 -19.48 -4.19
CA TYR A 400 11.25 -20.24 -5.42
C TYR A 400 10.13 -19.61 -6.25
N TRP A 401 9.00 -19.27 -5.63
CA TRP A 401 7.88 -18.63 -6.33
C TRP A 401 8.22 -17.24 -6.85
N PHE A 402 8.99 -16.43 -6.10
CA PHE A 402 9.51 -15.17 -6.61
C PHE A 402 10.42 -15.39 -7.84
N GLU A 403 11.36 -16.33 -7.78
CA GLU A 403 12.28 -16.61 -8.90
C GLU A 403 11.57 -17.17 -10.15
N GLN A 404 10.40 -17.81 -10.01
CA GLN A 404 9.65 -18.38 -11.13
C GLN A 404 8.55 -17.46 -11.67
N TYR A 405 7.87 -16.71 -10.79
CA TYR A 405 6.61 -16.04 -11.08
C TYR A 405 6.57 -14.58 -10.60
N ASP A 406 7.67 -14.06 -10.03
CA ASP A 406 7.74 -12.74 -9.39
C ASP A 406 6.70 -12.56 -8.26
N ALA A 407 6.20 -13.67 -7.70
CA ALA A 407 5.23 -13.67 -6.61
C ALA A 407 5.89 -13.17 -5.33
N ILE A 408 5.29 -12.16 -4.71
CA ILE A 408 5.79 -11.55 -3.47
C ILE A 408 4.74 -11.68 -2.36
N PRO A 409 5.12 -12.08 -1.13
CA PRO A 409 4.16 -12.08 -0.05
C PRO A 409 3.77 -10.63 0.29
N ALA A 410 2.47 -10.39 0.45
CA ALA A 410 1.89 -9.07 0.34
C ALA A 410 0.92 -8.71 1.48
N ALA A 411 0.11 -9.66 1.93
CA ALA A 411 -0.83 -9.47 3.03
C ALA A 411 -0.86 -10.71 3.94
N MET A 412 -1.08 -10.52 5.25
CA MET A 412 -1.23 -11.64 6.19
C MET A 412 -2.04 -11.32 7.45
N SER A 413 -2.64 -12.37 8.00
CA SER A 413 -3.15 -12.50 9.37
C SER A 413 -2.32 -13.57 10.13
N HIS A 414 -2.82 -14.07 11.26
CA HIS A 414 -2.22 -15.23 11.94
C HIS A 414 -2.29 -16.53 11.14
N ASP A 415 -3.29 -16.67 10.25
CA ASP A 415 -3.65 -17.91 9.55
C ASP A 415 -3.78 -17.77 8.02
N GLU A 416 -3.70 -16.55 7.48
CA GLU A 416 -3.79 -16.28 6.06
C GLU A 416 -2.50 -15.64 5.55
N LEU A 417 -2.08 -16.02 4.35
CA LEU A 417 -0.94 -15.45 3.64
C LEU A 417 -1.28 -15.26 2.17
N GLU A 418 -1.18 -14.03 1.69
CA GLU A 418 -1.45 -13.71 0.29
C GLU A 418 -0.20 -13.25 -0.45
N PHE A 419 -0.08 -13.67 -1.72
CA PHE A 419 0.98 -13.25 -2.62
C PHE A 419 0.43 -12.36 -3.74
N ASP A 420 1.15 -11.30 -4.07
CA ASP A 420 0.92 -10.42 -5.22
C ASP A 420 1.82 -10.81 -6.39
N LEU A 421 1.23 -10.89 -7.58
CA LEU A 421 1.89 -11.26 -8.83
C LEU A 421 1.71 -10.18 -9.89
N PRO A 422 2.74 -9.90 -10.70
CA PRO A 422 2.61 -8.94 -11.79
C PRO A 422 1.71 -9.42 -12.94
N ALA A 423 1.46 -10.73 -13.04
CA ALA A 423 0.57 -11.34 -14.02
C ALA A 423 0.15 -12.76 -13.59
N PRO A 424 -1.02 -13.25 -14.04
CA PRO A 424 -1.45 -14.62 -13.78
C PRO A 424 -0.51 -15.67 -14.38
N VAL A 425 -0.52 -16.86 -13.79
CA VAL A 425 0.28 -18.00 -14.28
C VAL A 425 -0.23 -18.49 -15.63
N SER A 426 0.67 -18.89 -16.52
CA SER A 426 0.27 -19.48 -17.81
C SER A 426 -0.55 -20.76 -17.63
N HIS A 427 -1.51 -20.99 -18.51
CA HIS A 427 -2.34 -22.20 -18.54
C HIS A 427 -1.52 -23.50 -18.47
N GLU A 428 -0.36 -23.57 -19.13
CA GLU A 428 0.50 -24.77 -19.14
C GLU A 428 1.19 -25.06 -17.79
N LYS A 429 1.28 -24.06 -16.91
CA LYS A 429 1.91 -24.15 -15.58
C LYS A 429 0.92 -24.19 -14.43
N ALA A 430 -0.32 -23.81 -14.68
CA ALA A 430 -1.36 -23.68 -13.66
C ALA A 430 -1.53 -24.93 -12.80
N MET A 431 -1.64 -26.12 -13.42
CA MET A 431 -1.78 -27.38 -12.68
C MET A 431 -0.54 -27.70 -11.82
N GLU A 432 0.67 -27.41 -12.31
CA GLU A 432 1.90 -27.60 -11.53
C GLU A 432 1.91 -26.68 -10.29
N VAL A 433 1.60 -25.40 -10.48
CA VAL A 433 1.59 -24.41 -9.39
C VAL A 433 0.48 -24.70 -8.39
N ALA A 434 -0.73 -25.07 -8.84
CA ALA A 434 -1.81 -25.45 -7.94
C ALA A 434 -1.46 -26.70 -7.12
N THR A 435 -0.78 -27.68 -7.72
CA THR A 435 -0.30 -28.87 -6.99
C THR A 435 0.77 -28.50 -5.95
N GLU A 436 1.65 -27.54 -6.27
CA GLU A 436 2.62 -26.98 -5.31
C GLU A 436 1.91 -26.27 -4.15
N GLN A 437 0.92 -25.42 -4.45
CA GLN A 437 0.13 -24.70 -3.44
C GLN A 437 -0.65 -25.67 -2.55
N TYR A 438 -1.30 -26.69 -3.12
CA TYR A 438 -1.98 -27.74 -2.35
C TYR A 438 -1.02 -28.52 -1.44
N GLY A 439 0.18 -28.81 -1.92
CA GLY A 439 1.22 -29.37 -1.06
C GLY A 439 1.55 -28.46 0.12
N PHE A 440 1.74 -27.17 -0.16
CA PHE A 440 2.17 -26.16 0.81
C PHE A 440 1.10 -25.76 1.83
N CYS A 441 -0.16 -25.74 1.41
CA CYS A 441 -1.32 -25.27 2.15
C CYS A 441 -2.53 -26.09 1.68
N PRO A 442 -2.78 -27.29 2.23
CA PRO A 442 -3.82 -28.19 1.74
C PRO A 442 -5.25 -27.67 1.94
N ASP A 443 -5.47 -26.88 2.99
CA ASP A 443 -6.79 -26.38 3.39
C ASP A 443 -7.48 -25.53 2.30
N ILE A 444 -6.70 -24.86 1.42
CA ILE A 444 -7.26 -24.11 0.27
C ILE A 444 -7.99 -24.99 -0.75
N VAL A 445 -7.81 -26.31 -0.69
CA VAL A 445 -8.58 -27.28 -1.48
C VAL A 445 -9.46 -28.10 -0.56
N ASP A 446 -8.91 -28.67 0.52
CA ASP A 446 -9.63 -29.64 1.35
C ASP A 446 -10.85 -29.04 2.06
N GLN A 447 -10.88 -27.72 2.28
CA GLN A 447 -11.99 -27.02 2.94
C GLN A 447 -12.93 -26.30 1.98
N GLU A 448 -12.66 -26.31 0.67
CA GLU A 448 -13.58 -25.77 -0.32
C GLU A 448 -14.88 -26.58 -0.38
N GLN A 449 -15.97 -25.90 -0.76
CA GLN A 449 -17.28 -26.55 -0.91
C GLN A 449 -17.40 -27.18 -2.31
N ASP A 450 -18.23 -28.21 -2.44
CA ASP A 450 -18.63 -28.83 -3.72
C ASP A 450 -17.52 -29.59 -4.49
N GLU A 451 -17.05 -30.73 -3.94
CA GLU A 451 -16.11 -31.65 -4.60
C GLU A 451 -14.81 -30.97 -5.07
N PRO A 452 -14.05 -30.35 -4.15
CA PRO A 452 -12.89 -29.55 -4.51
C PRO A 452 -11.73 -30.40 -5.01
N THR A 453 -11.04 -29.87 -6.02
CA THR A 453 -9.87 -30.50 -6.64
C THR A 453 -8.79 -29.46 -6.88
N VAL A 454 -7.54 -29.92 -7.01
CA VAL A 454 -6.42 -29.07 -7.41
C VAL A 454 -6.66 -28.40 -8.77
N GLY A 455 -7.49 -29.01 -9.63
CA GLY A 455 -7.93 -28.47 -10.90
C GLY A 455 -8.76 -27.20 -10.75
N ASN A 456 -9.63 -27.11 -9.74
CA ASN A 456 -10.37 -25.89 -9.43
C ASN A 456 -9.40 -24.75 -9.06
N LEU A 457 -8.45 -25.03 -8.17
CA LEU A 457 -7.38 -24.09 -7.80
C LEU A 457 -6.50 -23.70 -9.01
N ALA A 458 -6.16 -24.64 -9.89
CA ALA A 458 -5.41 -24.36 -11.12
C ALA A 458 -6.17 -23.39 -12.04
N ASP A 459 -7.50 -23.52 -12.10
CA ASP A 459 -8.35 -22.62 -12.87
C ASP A 459 -8.42 -21.22 -12.23
N VAL A 460 -8.34 -21.11 -10.90
CA VAL A 460 -8.14 -19.83 -10.18
C VAL A 460 -6.77 -19.23 -10.53
N VAL A 461 -5.69 -19.94 -10.23
CA VAL A 461 -4.30 -19.45 -10.34
C VAL A 461 -3.92 -18.94 -11.75
N ARG A 462 -4.51 -19.50 -12.81
CA ARG A 462 -4.24 -19.04 -14.19
C ARG A 462 -4.97 -17.74 -14.58
N GLN A 463 -5.85 -17.25 -13.73
CA GLN A 463 -6.71 -16.08 -13.96
C GLN A 463 -6.42 -14.96 -12.96
N SER A 464 -5.78 -15.27 -11.83
CA SER A 464 -5.56 -14.39 -10.68
C SER A 464 -4.18 -13.74 -10.64
N THR A 465 -4.11 -12.49 -10.19
CA THR A 465 -2.87 -11.84 -9.76
C THR A 465 -2.62 -11.93 -8.26
N VAL A 466 -3.58 -12.44 -7.48
CA VAL A 466 -3.42 -12.71 -6.06
C VAL A 466 -3.52 -14.21 -5.80
N TRP A 467 -2.55 -14.76 -5.07
CA TRP A 467 -2.67 -16.11 -4.50
C TRP A 467 -3.05 -16.01 -3.04
N TYR A 468 -4.03 -16.80 -2.64
CA TYR A 468 -4.56 -16.87 -1.28
C TYR A 468 -4.20 -18.21 -0.65
N LEU A 469 -3.69 -18.18 0.58
CA LEU A 469 -3.35 -19.35 1.39
C LEU A 469 -3.96 -19.17 2.77
N TRP A 470 -4.56 -20.22 3.30
CA TRP A 470 -5.21 -20.22 4.60
C TRP A 470 -5.02 -21.56 5.31
N TRP A 471 -4.69 -21.55 6.59
CA TRP A 471 -4.53 -22.74 7.44
C TRP A 471 -5.52 -22.68 8.61
N ASP A 472 -6.41 -23.67 8.76
CA ASP A 472 -7.42 -23.72 9.85
C ASP A 472 -6.87 -24.27 11.17
#